data_AF-A0A2T7UR54-F1
#
_entry.id   AF-A0A2T7UR54-F1
#
_cell.length_a   1.000
_cell.length_b   1.000
_cell.length_c   1.000
_cell.angle_alpha   90.00
_cell.angle_beta   90.00
_cell.angle_gamma   90.00
#
_symmetry.space_group_name_H-M   'P 1'
#
loop_
_entity.id
_entity.type
_entity.pdbx_description
1 polymer ?
#
loop_
_entity_poly.entity_id
_entity_poly.type
_entity_poly.pdbx_seq_one_letter_code
_entity_poly.pdbx_strand_id
1 'polypeptide(L)'
;MLRNALIAATLALIPAAASAADSWTTAGVNFRSGPSAYYPVIATLPHCAAITTYEWQDGWVRAEWQGGYGWLSGRYVSDSNAHCSYGGGYGHQPAPAPSYPRY
;
A
#
# COMPACT_ATOMS: atom_id res chain seq x y z
N MET A 1 19.69 30.09 51.26
CA MET A 1 20.49 30.36 50.04
C MET A 1 19.93 29.49 48.93
N LEU A 2 19.41 30.10 47.87
CA LEU A 2 18.80 29.43 46.72
C LEU A 2 19.83 28.58 45.96
N ARG A 3 19.41 27.42 45.45
CA ARG A 3 20.12 26.66 44.40
C ARG A 3 19.15 26.40 43.25
N ASN A 4 19.10 27.34 42.32
CA ASN A 4 18.67 27.12 40.93
C ASN A 4 19.72 26.17 40.27
N ALA A 5 19.48 25.40 39.21
CA ALA A 5 18.47 25.45 38.19
C ALA A 5 18.28 24.06 37.55
N LEU A 6 17.10 23.89 36.94
CA LEU A 6 16.72 22.88 35.97
C LEU A 6 17.60 22.92 34.72
N ILE A 7 18.00 21.76 34.18
CA ILE A 7 17.90 21.43 32.74
C ILE A 7 17.80 19.90 32.61
N ALA A 8 16.61 19.37 32.38
CA ALA A 8 16.43 18.02 31.87
C ALA A 8 16.08 18.14 30.38
N ALA A 9 17.07 17.98 29.51
CA ALA A 9 16.83 17.86 28.07
C ALA A 9 16.40 16.42 27.78
N THR A 10 15.10 16.16 27.78
CA THR A 10 14.56 14.88 27.32
C THR A 10 14.62 14.86 25.79
N LEU A 11 15.57 14.10 25.23
CA LEU A 11 15.57 13.73 23.83
C LEU A 11 14.36 12.79 23.62
N ALA A 12 13.28 13.29 23.03
CA ALA A 12 12.16 12.44 22.66
C ALA A 12 12.62 11.46 21.57
N LEU A 13 12.64 10.18 21.89
CA LEU A 13 12.78 9.11 20.91
C LEU A 13 11.50 9.11 20.07
N ILE A 14 11.53 9.73 18.89
CA ILE A 14 10.41 9.64 17.96
C ILE A 14 10.42 8.21 17.42
N PRO A 15 9.39 7.39 17.67
CA PRO A 15 9.33 6.09 17.01
C PRO A 15 9.14 6.35 15.50
N ALA A 16 10.08 5.88 14.68
CA ALA A 16 9.82 5.72 13.25
C ALA A 16 8.74 4.65 13.12
N ALA A 17 7.53 5.04 12.74
CA ALA A 17 6.49 4.07 12.40
C ALA A 17 7.00 3.25 11.21
N ALA A 18 7.30 1.98 11.44
CA ALA A 18 7.52 1.03 10.37
C ALA A 18 6.17 0.84 9.67
N SER A 19 6.01 1.41 8.47
CA SER A 19 4.90 1.08 7.58
C SER A 19 5.16 -0.32 7.05
N ALA A 20 4.58 -1.32 7.71
CA ALA A 20 4.45 -2.64 7.12
C ALA A 20 3.57 -2.52 5.87
N ALA A 21 4.01 -3.08 4.76
CA ALA A 21 3.13 -3.25 3.63
C ALA A 21 2.10 -4.32 3.99
N ASP A 22 0.82 -3.95 3.95
CA ASP A 22 -0.28 -4.85 4.31
C ASP A 22 -0.75 -5.67 3.09
N SER A 23 -0.27 -5.36 1.89
CA SER A 23 -0.71 -6.02 0.66
C SER A 23 0.33 -5.96 -0.47
N TRP A 24 0.12 -6.78 -1.48
CA TRP A 24 0.94 -6.88 -2.69
C TRP A 24 0.08 -6.80 -3.94
N THR A 25 0.65 -6.22 -5.00
CA THR A 25 0.05 -6.32 -6.33
C THR A 25 0.25 -7.72 -6.92
N THR A 26 -0.74 -8.19 -7.66
CA THR A 26 -0.76 -9.53 -8.27
C THR A 26 -0.46 -9.51 -9.77
N ALA A 27 -0.29 -8.32 -10.36
CA ALA A 27 0.15 -8.08 -11.72
C ALA A 27 0.66 -6.62 -11.87
N GLY A 28 1.12 -6.27 -13.06
CA GLY A 28 1.31 -4.86 -13.42
C GLY A 28 -0.03 -4.12 -13.43
N VAL A 29 -0.13 -3.00 -12.72
CA VAL A 29 -1.41 -2.27 -12.54
C VAL A 29 -1.22 -0.76 -12.59
N ASN A 30 -2.17 -0.06 -13.23
CA ASN A 30 -2.18 1.39 -13.26
C ASN A 30 -2.57 1.97 -11.89
N PHE A 31 -1.76 2.90 -11.43
CA PHE A 31 -2.01 3.75 -10.28
C PHE A 31 -2.54 5.09 -10.75
N ARG A 32 -3.69 5.50 -10.23
CA ARG A 32 -4.47 6.63 -10.75
C ARG A 32 -4.68 7.70 -9.68
N SER A 33 -4.99 8.91 -10.11
CA SER A 33 -5.29 10.01 -9.19
C SER A 33 -6.68 9.91 -8.53
N GLY A 34 -7.55 9.00 -8.99
CA GLY A 34 -8.89 8.79 -8.42
C GLY A 34 -9.47 7.40 -8.69
N PRO A 35 -10.58 7.04 -8.02
CA PRO A 35 -11.20 5.71 -8.02
C PRO A 35 -12.04 5.44 -9.27
N SER A 36 -11.46 5.64 -10.45
CA SER A 36 -12.10 5.29 -11.73
C SER A 36 -11.06 5.19 -12.86
N ALA A 37 -11.41 4.44 -13.90
CA ALA A 37 -10.59 4.29 -15.10
C ALA A 37 -10.44 5.60 -15.90
N TYR A 38 -11.31 6.59 -15.65
CA TYR A 38 -11.26 7.90 -16.28
C TYR A 38 -10.26 8.87 -15.63
N TYR A 39 -9.79 8.58 -14.41
CA TYR A 39 -8.76 9.40 -13.79
C TYR A 39 -7.38 9.14 -14.42
N PRO A 40 -6.54 10.19 -14.57
CA PRO A 40 -5.18 10.05 -15.06
C PRO A 40 -4.38 8.96 -14.35
N VAL A 41 -3.56 8.24 -15.12
CA VAL A 41 -2.54 7.34 -14.58
C VAL A 41 -1.36 8.19 -14.11
N ILE A 42 -0.99 8.04 -12.84
CA ILE A 42 0.13 8.76 -12.21
C ILE A 42 1.38 7.86 -12.07
N ALA A 43 1.19 6.54 -12.05
CA ALA A 43 2.28 5.56 -12.07
C ALA A 43 1.74 4.19 -12.55
N THR A 44 2.64 3.25 -12.79
CA THR A 44 2.31 1.84 -12.96
C THR A 44 3.08 1.03 -11.93
N LEU A 45 2.37 0.30 -11.08
CA LEU A 45 2.99 -0.58 -10.10
C LEU A 45 3.36 -1.90 -10.79
N PRO A 46 4.58 -2.43 -10.55
CA PRO A 46 4.97 -3.75 -11.05
C PRO A 46 4.19 -4.86 -10.33
N HIS A 47 4.32 -6.09 -10.82
CA HIS A 47 3.94 -7.29 -10.08
C HIS A 47 4.67 -7.34 -8.73
N CYS A 48 3.98 -7.75 -7.67
CA CYS A 48 4.54 -7.85 -6.32
C CYS A 48 5.09 -6.55 -5.73
N ALA A 49 4.55 -5.42 -6.19
CA ALA A 49 4.70 -4.16 -5.49
C ALA A 49 4.04 -4.27 -4.11
N ALA A 50 4.83 -4.11 -3.07
CA ALA A 50 4.35 -4.00 -1.70
C ALA A 50 3.67 -2.62 -1.52
N ILE A 51 2.45 -2.60 -1.00
CA ILE A 51 1.63 -1.40 -0.83
C ILE A 51 0.98 -1.34 0.55
N THR A 52 0.68 -0.13 0.99
CA THR A 52 -0.14 0.13 2.18
C THR A 52 -1.53 0.56 1.74
N THR A 53 -2.60 -0.12 2.17
CA THR A 53 -3.98 0.19 1.75
C THR A 53 -4.71 1.03 2.80
N TYR A 54 -5.51 2.01 2.37
CA TYR A 54 -6.22 2.94 3.27
C TYR A 54 -7.74 2.90 3.13
N GLU A 55 -8.24 2.85 1.89
CA GLU A 55 -9.67 3.02 1.62
C GLU A 55 -10.10 2.16 0.44
N TRP A 56 -11.32 1.62 0.53
CA TRP A 56 -11.98 0.85 -0.50
C TRP A 56 -13.22 1.60 -1.00
N GLN A 57 -13.30 1.87 -2.30
CA GLN A 57 -14.42 2.59 -2.92
C GLN A 57 -14.74 2.00 -4.29
N ASP A 58 -15.95 1.47 -4.49
CA ASP A 58 -16.46 0.99 -5.78
C ASP A 58 -15.49 0.08 -6.57
N GLY A 59 -14.80 -0.82 -5.87
CA GLY A 59 -13.81 -1.74 -6.46
C GLY A 59 -12.43 -1.14 -6.71
N TRP A 60 -12.16 0.06 -6.19
CA TRP A 60 -10.85 0.71 -6.16
C TRP A 60 -10.29 0.78 -4.75
N VAL A 61 -8.96 0.78 -4.66
CA VAL A 61 -8.20 0.88 -3.42
C VAL A 61 -7.39 2.15 -3.44
N ARG A 62 -7.52 2.98 -2.41
CA ARG A 62 -6.54 4.02 -2.12
C ARG A 62 -5.36 3.38 -1.41
N ALA A 63 -4.17 3.51 -1.98
CA ALA A 63 -2.94 2.95 -1.43
C ALA A 63 -1.82 3.99 -1.40
N GLU A 64 -0.80 3.67 -0.62
CA GLU A 64 0.52 4.31 -0.65
C GLU A 64 1.54 3.33 -1.25
N TRP A 65 2.42 3.88 -2.09
CA TRP A 65 3.54 3.18 -2.68
C TRP A 65 4.70 4.15 -2.89
N GLN A 66 5.87 3.85 -2.33
CA GLN A 66 7.10 4.65 -2.46
C GLN A 66 6.91 6.13 -2.04
N GLY A 67 6.10 6.39 -1.02
CA GLY A 67 5.74 7.71 -0.51
C GLY A 67 4.63 8.43 -1.30
N GLY A 68 4.15 7.85 -2.41
CA GLY A 68 3.09 8.40 -3.25
C GLY A 68 1.73 7.80 -2.96
N TYR A 69 0.67 8.61 -3.04
CA TYR A 69 -0.71 8.16 -2.83
C TYR A 69 -1.50 8.14 -4.13
N GLY A 70 -2.38 7.16 -4.28
CA GLY A 70 -3.19 6.99 -5.48
C GLY A 70 -4.15 5.81 -5.38
N TRP A 71 -4.78 5.50 -6.50
CA TRP A 71 -5.82 4.49 -6.60
C TRP A 71 -5.47 3.39 -7.59
N LEU A 72 -5.66 2.13 -7.21
CA LEU A 72 -5.56 0.99 -8.10
C LEU A 72 -6.84 0.14 -8.04
N SER A 73 -7.08 -0.66 -9.08
CA SER A 73 -8.21 -1.58 -9.05
C SER A 73 -7.99 -2.66 -8.00
N GLY A 74 -8.97 -2.84 -7.13
CA GLY A 74 -8.97 -3.81 -6.04
C GLY A 74 -8.72 -5.24 -6.47
N ARG A 75 -9.11 -5.58 -7.70
CA ARG A 75 -8.88 -6.89 -8.32
C ARG A 75 -7.40 -7.25 -8.47
N TYR A 76 -6.47 -6.32 -8.25
CA TYR A 76 -5.04 -6.58 -8.32
C TYR A 76 -4.35 -6.55 -6.95
N VAL A 77 -5.09 -6.50 -5.85
CA VAL A 77 -4.55 -6.41 -4.49
C VAL A 77 -4.76 -7.73 -3.76
N SER A 78 -3.72 -8.22 -3.09
CA SER A 78 -3.77 -9.40 -2.21
C SER A 78 -3.01 -9.15 -0.91
N ASP A 79 -3.52 -9.65 0.20
CA ASP A 79 -2.90 -9.69 1.53
C ASP A 79 -1.84 -10.80 1.70
N SER A 80 -1.64 -11.62 0.67
CA SER A 80 -0.61 -12.65 0.63
C SER A 80 0.51 -12.28 -0.33
N ASN A 81 1.74 -12.65 -0.01
CA ASN A 81 2.88 -12.57 -0.93
C ASN A 81 3.24 -13.92 -1.57
N ALA A 82 2.40 -14.95 -1.41
CA ALA A 82 2.70 -16.29 -1.91
C ALA A 82 2.88 -16.33 -3.44
N HIS A 83 2.15 -15.48 -4.17
CA HIS A 83 2.29 -15.32 -5.62
C HIS A 83 3.59 -14.62 -6.05
N CYS A 84 4.29 -13.99 -5.11
CA CYS A 84 5.56 -13.31 -5.37
C CYS A 84 6.77 -14.22 -5.41
N SER A 85 6.65 -15.45 -4.89
CA SER A 85 7.75 -16.41 -4.78
C SER A 85 7.85 -17.36 -5.98
N TYR A 86 6.86 -17.39 -6.89
CA TYR A 86 6.83 -18.37 -7.99
C TYR A 86 7.65 -17.92 -9.20
N GLY A 87 8.96 -18.15 -9.13
CA GLY A 87 9.85 -18.13 -10.29
C GLY A 87 9.72 -19.42 -11.10
N GLY A 88 8.87 -19.42 -12.14
CA GLY A 88 8.87 -20.49 -13.13
C GLY A 88 7.63 -20.58 -14.02
N GLY A 89 7.73 -20.08 -15.25
CA GLY A 89 6.99 -20.58 -16.42
C GLY A 89 5.50 -20.23 -16.53
N TYR A 90 5.20 -19.28 -17.42
CA TYR A 90 3.93 -19.11 -18.15
C TYR A 90 2.63 -19.23 -17.36
N GLY A 91 2.19 -18.13 -16.76
CA GLY A 91 0.82 -17.99 -16.30
C GLY A 91 0.65 -16.74 -15.45
N HIS A 92 0.39 -15.60 -16.10
CA HIS A 92 -0.25 -14.48 -15.41
C HIS A 92 -1.63 -14.95 -14.97
N GLN A 93 -1.72 -15.57 -13.80
CA GLN A 93 -3.00 -15.86 -13.18
C GLN A 93 -3.57 -14.52 -12.73
N PRO A 94 -4.73 -14.08 -13.25
CA PRO A 94 -5.42 -12.93 -12.71
C PRO A 94 -5.59 -13.16 -11.21
N ALA A 95 -5.40 -12.12 -10.40
CA ALA A 95 -5.70 -12.23 -8.98
C ALA A 95 -7.06 -12.89 -8.80
N PRO A 96 -7.20 -13.87 -7.90
CA PRO A 96 -8.51 -14.36 -7.53
C PRO A 96 -9.40 -13.17 -7.16
N ALA A 97 -10.64 -13.18 -7.67
CA ALA A 97 -11.59 -12.10 -7.42
C ALA A 97 -11.67 -11.86 -5.90
N PRO A 98 -11.43 -10.64 -5.43
CA PRO A 98 -11.46 -10.39 -4.00
C PRO A 98 -12.88 -10.60 -3.47
N SER A 99 -13.00 -11.37 -2.39
CA SER A 99 -14.25 -11.54 -1.65
C SER A 99 -14.45 -10.36 -0.71
N TYR A 100 -15.06 -9.28 -1.20
CA TYR A 100 -15.46 -8.18 -0.33
C TYR A 100 -16.75 -8.53 0.43
N PRO A 101 -16.82 -8.25 1.75
CA PRO A 101 -18.09 -8.22 2.44
C PRO A 101 -18.98 -7.15 1.81
N ARG A 102 -20.21 -7.53 1.47
CA ARG A 102 -21.27 -6.58 1.11
C ARG A 102 -21.77 -5.98 2.43
N TYR A 103 -21.54 -4.69 2.63
CA TYR A 103 -22.26 -3.94 3.66
C TYR A 103 -23.75 -3.86 3.30
#